data_AF-A0A521Y134-F1
#
_entry.id   AF-A0A521Y134-F1
#
_cell.length_a   1.000
_cell.length_b   1.000
_cell.length_c   1.000
_cell.angle_alpha   90.00
_cell.angle_beta   90.00
_cell.angle_gamma   90.00
#
_symmetry.space_group_name_H-M   'P 1'
#
loop_
_entity.id
_entity.type
_entity.pdbx_description
1 polymer ?
#
loop_
_entity_poly.entity_id
_entity_poly.type
_entity_poly.pdbx_seq_one_letter_code
_entity_poly.pdbx_strand_id
1 'polypeptide(L)'
;MRIDTKKRKNAMHGFKQMTGTELARESLYRVISQGKRALDNAFLDIGRMMAESIMLMEREELAGPDYHPTNQRLQKWAHEEGSIYVGDQKVKINRPRLRDTETGEVDLKSYTMMREHGQFSEEILDKIMRGVSAQKYEETVLGTASSFGVSSSSVSRKMVELTANKLKEFQTRPLTEFKLFSLFLDTIHRGGEAFLVALGIAINGEKMALGFWQGSSENHALCEELFQDLERRGLVLSKRILFVTDGGSGLIKALRDRFGKKLLHQRCAIHKSRNLQKHLAKKYRKEAHRLLMNALEQEKYDDARSMLKELEKWLRSKNESAADSLLEAFDELLTSHRLKVPALLRKTLMTTNPIESMFSLVRQCEKNIKRPRGSAMLQRWLGSVLLYCEKQFNRVRGYQEIELVIVNIDNELAGQHEKLGLAA
;
A
#
# COMPACT_ATOMS: atom_id res chain seq x y z
N MET A 1 -30.59 -12.06 -12.16
CA MET A 1 -30.40 -11.27 -13.40
C MET A 1 -30.99 -9.86 -13.34
N ARG A 2 -32.30 -9.65 -13.08
CA ARG A 2 -32.93 -8.30 -13.03
C ARG A 2 -32.41 -7.36 -11.93
N ILE A 3 -31.99 -7.90 -10.78
CA ILE A 3 -31.44 -7.13 -9.64
C ILE A 3 -30.07 -6.53 -9.98
N ASP A 4 -29.24 -7.25 -10.73
CA ASP A 4 -27.95 -6.75 -11.21
C ASP A 4 -28.10 -5.66 -12.27
N THR A 5 -29.11 -5.76 -13.13
CA THR A 5 -29.39 -4.73 -14.13
C THR A 5 -29.79 -3.41 -13.48
N LYS A 6 -30.59 -3.45 -12.40
CA LYS A 6 -30.99 -2.25 -11.65
C LYS A 6 -29.81 -1.63 -10.87
N LYS A 7 -28.95 -2.47 -10.27
CA LYS A 7 -27.70 -2.01 -9.64
C LYS A 7 -26.74 -1.38 -10.65
N ARG A 8 -26.56 -1.98 -11.83
CA ARG A 8 -25.74 -1.42 -12.92
C ARG A 8 -26.30 -0.09 -13.42
N LYS A 9 -27.61 0.02 -13.67
CA LYS A 9 -28.24 1.28 -14.12
C LYS A 9 -28.10 2.39 -13.08
N ASN A 10 -28.24 2.09 -11.79
CA ASN A 10 -28.07 3.07 -10.71
C ASN A 10 -26.61 3.48 -10.53
N ALA A 11 -25.66 2.54 -10.64
CA ALA A 11 -24.23 2.84 -10.65
C ALA A 11 -23.86 3.74 -11.85
N MET A 12 -24.42 3.45 -13.03
CA MET A 12 -24.17 4.21 -14.26
C MET A 12 -24.79 5.61 -14.21
N HIS A 13 -25.93 5.79 -13.52
CA HIS A 13 -26.53 7.10 -13.30
C HIS A 13 -25.74 7.94 -12.29
N GLY A 14 -25.27 7.33 -11.20
CA GLY A 14 -24.33 7.98 -10.26
C GLY A 14 -22.99 8.33 -10.90
N PHE A 15 -22.50 7.48 -11.80
CA PHE A 15 -21.28 7.72 -12.58
C PHE A 15 -21.46 8.91 -13.53
N LYS A 16 -22.58 8.97 -14.28
CA LYS A 16 -22.90 10.12 -15.15
C LYS A 16 -23.02 11.45 -14.40
N GLN A 17 -23.55 11.43 -13.17
CA GLN A 17 -23.62 12.62 -12.31
C GLN A 17 -22.23 13.06 -11.80
N MET A 18 -21.32 12.12 -11.51
CA MET A 18 -19.93 12.43 -11.11
C MET A 18 -19.04 12.88 -12.28
N THR A 19 -19.30 12.40 -13.50
CA THR A 19 -18.52 12.71 -14.71
C THR A 19 -19.09 13.89 -15.52
N GLY A 20 -20.06 14.63 -14.98
CA GLY A 20 -20.78 15.68 -15.71
C GLY A 20 -19.95 16.92 -16.07
N THR A 21 -18.76 17.08 -15.47
CA THR A 21 -17.81 18.14 -15.83
C THR A 21 -16.62 17.55 -16.58
N GLU A 22 -16.20 18.22 -17.67
CA GLU A 22 -15.03 17.85 -18.50
C GLU A 22 -13.81 17.49 -17.62
N LEU A 23 -13.55 18.33 -16.61
CA LEU A 23 -12.48 18.19 -15.61
C LEU A 23 -12.59 16.91 -14.75
N ALA A 24 -13.79 16.47 -14.40
CA ALA A 24 -13.99 15.23 -13.64
C ALA A 24 -13.75 14.00 -14.53
N ARG A 25 -14.13 14.04 -15.82
CA ARG A 25 -13.79 12.98 -16.79
C ARG A 25 -12.30 12.90 -17.04
N GLU A 26 -11.65 14.03 -17.26
CA GLU A 26 -10.20 14.07 -17.44
C GLU A 26 -9.44 13.59 -16.21
N SER A 27 -9.89 13.98 -15.02
CA SER A 27 -9.31 13.51 -13.76
C SER A 27 -9.51 12.00 -13.57
N LEU A 28 -10.69 11.47 -13.89
CA LEU A 28 -10.97 10.03 -13.82
C LEU A 28 -10.15 9.26 -14.83
N TYR A 29 -10.09 9.75 -16.07
CA TYR A 29 -9.28 9.17 -17.14
C TYR A 29 -7.81 9.20 -16.78
N ARG A 30 -7.31 10.29 -16.19
CA ARG A 30 -5.94 10.43 -15.71
C ARG A 30 -5.65 9.44 -14.57
N VAL A 31 -6.53 9.29 -13.59
CA VAL A 31 -6.36 8.32 -12.49
C VAL A 31 -6.41 6.88 -13.00
N ILE A 32 -7.35 6.56 -13.89
CA ILE A 32 -7.48 5.22 -14.48
C ILE A 32 -6.29 4.91 -15.39
N SER A 33 -5.87 5.86 -16.23
CA SER A 33 -4.73 5.67 -17.14
C SER A 33 -3.40 5.62 -16.39
N GLN A 34 -3.20 6.45 -15.36
CA GLN A 34 -2.03 6.37 -14.49
C GLN A 34 -2.02 5.05 -13.72
N GLY A 35 -3.16 4.64 -13.15
CA GLY A 35 -3.31 3.36 -12.48
C GLY A 35 -3.10 2.16 -13.41
N LYS A 36 -3.58 2.24 -14.65
CA LYS A 36 -3.35 1.22 -15.67
C LYS A 36 -1.87 1.15 -16.06
N ARG A 37 -1.23 2.27 -16.41
CA ARG A 37 0.21 2.32 -16.71
C ARG A 37 1.06 1.79 -15.55
N ALA A 38 0.67 2.14 -14.34
CA ALA A 38 1.24 1.63 -13.11
C ALA A 38 1.15 0.11 -12.99
N LEU A 39 0.03 -0.49 -13.38
CA LEU A 39 -0.15 -1.94 -13.37
C LEU A 39 0.64 -2.58 -14.51
N ASP A 40 0.53 -2.04 -15.73
CA ASP A 40 1.22 -2.53 -16.91
C ASP A 40 2.74 -2.58 -16.64
N ASN A 41 3.32 -1.52 -16.08
CA ASN A 41 4.73 -1.51 -15.68
C ASN A 41 5.07 -2.55 -14.60
N ALA A 42 4.15 -2.84 -13.66
CA ALA A 42 4.31 -3.90 -12.66
C ALA A 42 4.42 -5.26 -13.35
N PHE A 43 3.51 -5.50 -14.28
CA PHE A 43 3.47 -6.72 -15.06
C PHE A 43 4.73 -6.88 -15.89
N LEU A 44 5.21 -5.80 -16.53
CA LEU A 44 6.47 -5.85 -17.29
C LEU A 44 7.67 -6.12 -16.39
N ASP A 45 7.78 -5.48 -15.23
CA ASP A 45 8.89 -5.70 -14.28
C ASP A 45 8.87 -7.14 -13.73
N ILE A 46 7.69 -7.64 -13.32
CA ILE A 46 7.54 -9.00 -12.83
C ILE A 46 7.82 -10.01 -13.95
N GLY A 47 7.29 -9.77 -15.16
CA GLY A 47 7.53 -10.62 -16.32
C GLY A 47 8.99 -10.66 -16.73
N ARG A 48 9.68 -9.51 -16.68
CA ARG A 48 11.12 -9.41 -16.89
C ARG A 48 11.89 -10.26 -15.89
N MET A 49 11.65 -10.05 -14.60
CA MET A 49 12.33 -10.79 -13.52
C MET A 49 12.09 -12.30 -13.64
N MET A 50 10.87 -12.70 -14.03
CA MET A 50 10.52 -14.09 -14.25
C MET A 50 11.25 -14.69 -15.45
N ALA A 51 11.29 -13.98 -16.57
CA ALA A 51 11.98 -14.45 -17.76
C ALA A 51 13.49 -14.62 -17.54
N GLU A 52 14.14 -13.63 -16.93
CA GLU A 52 15.56 -13.72 -16.53
C GLU A 52 15.78 -14.93 -15.60
N SER A 53 14.84 -15.19 -14.69
CA SER A 53 14.90 -16.34 -13.78
C SER A 53 14.72 -17.67 -14.50
N ILE A 54 13.82 -17.77 -15.47
CA ILE A 54 13.63 -18.98 -16.29
C ILE A 54 14.91 -19.30 -17.06
N MET A 55 15.55 -18.28 -17.63
CA MET A 55 16.83 -18.45 -18.32
C MET A 55 17.95 -18.90 -17.36
N LEU A 56 17.98 -18.36 -16.13
CA LEU A 56 18.93 -18.81 -15.12
C LEU A 56 18.69 -20.27 -14.71
N MET A 57 17.43 -20.68 -14.57
CA MET A 57 17.06 -22.07 -14.24
C MET A 57 17.44 -23.04 -15.37
N GLU A 58 17.10 -22.71 -16.62
CA GLU A 58 17.51 -23.51 -17.77
C GLU A 58 19.05 -23.63 -17.84
N ARG A 59 19.77 -22.52 -17.64
CA ARG A 59 21.24 -22.52 -17.60
C ARG A 59 21.78 -23.46 -16.52
N GLU A 60 21.17 -23.46 -15.34
CA GLU A 60 21.57 -24.31 -14.22
C GLU A 60 21.18 -25.78 -14.41
N GLU A 61 20.04 -26.07 -15.05
CA GLU A 61 19.65 -27.44 -15.41
C GLU A 61 20.61 -28.05 -16.45
N LEU A 62 21.10 -27.24 -17.40
CA LEU A 62 22.06 -27.68 -18.41
C LEU A 62 23.48 -27.88 -17.86
N ALA A 63 23.97 -26.95 -17.04
CA ALA A 63 25.37 -26.92 -16.59
C ALA A 63 25.60 -27.45 -15.16
N GLY A 64 24.54 -27.59 -14.37
CA GLY A 64 24.58 -27.89 -12.94
C GLY A 64 24.78 -26.64 -12.06
N PRO A 65 24.63 -26.73 -10.73
CA PRO A 65 24.83 -25.62 -9.80
C PRO A 65 26.22 -24.97 -9.87
N ASP A 66 26.34 -23.69 -9.49
CA ASP A 66 27.59 -22.91 -9.62
C ASP A 66 28.80 -23.57 -8.95
N TYR A 67 28.60 -24.18 -7.78
CA TYR A 67 29.67 -24.85 -7.03
C TYR A 67 29.71 -26.37 -7.25
N HIS A 68 28.80 -26.91 -8.05
CA HIS A 68 28.67 -28.35 -8.33
C HIS A 68 28.26 -28.58 -9.80
N PRO A 69 29.10 -28.18 -10.78
CA PRO A 69 28.75 -28.31 -12.18
C PRO A 69 28.58 -29.79 -12.56
N THR A 70 27.52 -30.11 -13.28
CA THR A 70 27.19 -31.46 -13.73
C THR A 70 27.74 -31.76 -15.13
N ASN A 71 28.12 -30.71 -15.88
CA ASN A 71 28.71 -30.83 -17.20
C ASN A 71 29.97 -29.94 -17.33
N GLN A 72 31.15 -30.56 -17.37
CA GLN A 72 32.44 -29.85 -17.43
C GLN A 72 32.67 -29.08 -18.74
N ARG A 73 31.94 -29.40 -19.81
CA ARG A 73 32.03 -28.67 -21.10
C ARG A 73 31.26 -27.36 -21.09
N LEU A 74 30.28 -27.22 -20.20
CA LEU A 74 29.37 -26.09 -20.17
C LEU A 74 29.79 -25.09 -19.10
N GLN A 75 30.26 -23.92 -19.53
CA GLN A 75 30.70 -22.84 -18.66
C GLN A 75 29.66 -21.73 -18.60
N LYS A 76 29.23 -21.39 -17.39
CA LYS A 76 28.36 -20.24 -17.13
C LYS A 76 29.16 -18.96 -17.28
N TRP A 77 28.77 -18.09 -18.21
CA TRP A 77 29.45 -16.82 -18.44
C TRP A 77 28.65 -15.63 -17.91
N ALA A 78 29.16 -14.42 -18.14
CA ALA A 78 28.55 -13.17 -17.72
C ALA A 78 27.19 -12.95 -18.41
N HIS A 79 26.43 -11.97 -17.93
CA HIS A 79 25.16 -11.61 -18.56
C HIS A 79 25.39 -10.69 -19.76
N GLU A 80 24.46 -10.70 -20.71
CA GLU A 80 24.42 -9.82 -21.87
C GLU A 80 23.08 -9.09 -21.92
N GLU A 81 23.08 -7.85 -22.44
CA GLU A 81 21.83 -7.13 -22.68
C GLU A 81 21.05 -7.81 -23.81
N GLY A 82 19.81 -8.19 -23.50
CA GLY A 82 18.87 -8.77 -24.43
C GLY A 82 17.50 -8.13 -24.34
N SER A 83 16.57 -8.67 -25.12
CA SER A 83 15.17 -8.25 -25.05
C SER A 83 14.24 -9.41 -25.31
N ILE A 84 13.10 -9.41 -24.64
CA ILE A 84 12.02 -10.37 -24.80
C ILE A 84 10.69 -9.65 -24.95
N TYR A 85 9.64 -10.38 -25.27
CA TYR A 85 8.27 -9.88 -25.19
C TYR A 85 7.59 -10.32 -23.89
N VAL A 86 6.90 -9.38 -23.24
CA VAL A 86 6.00 -9.62 -22.12
C VAL A 86 4.64 -9.07 -22.52
N GLY A 87 3.70 -9.95 -22.84
CA GLY A 87 2.51 -9.56 -23.60
C GLY A 87 2.91 -9.04 -24.99
N ASP A 88 2.41 -7.87 -25.37
CA ASP A 88 2.76 -7.22 -26.64
C ASP A 88 3.95 -6.25 -26.53
N GLN A 89 4.52 -6.10 -25.34
CA GLN A 89 5.57 -5.12 -25.09
C GLN A 89 6.95 -5.77 -25.06
N LYS A 90 7.91 -5.11 -25.72
CA LYS A 90 9.31 -5.53 -25.73
C LYS A 90 10.02 -5.01 -24.48
N VAL A 91 10.52 -5.91 -23.65
CA VAL A 91 11.18 -5.60 -22.37
C VAL A 91 12.65 -5.96 -22.44
N LYS A 92 13.51 -5.03 -22.01
CA LYS A 92 14.96 -5.28 -21.88
C LYS A 92 15.23 -6.20 -20.71
N ILE A 93 16.14 -7.16 -20.91
CA ILE A 93 16.56 -8.12 -19.91
C ILE A 93 18.09 -8.23 -19.86
N ASN A 94 18.60 -8.70 -18.72
CA ASN A 94 19.97 -9.20 -18.60
C ASN A 94 19.94 -10.72 -18.81
N ARG A 95 20.22 -11.15 -20.05
CA ARG A 95 20.22 -12.56 -20.44
C ARG A 95 21.45 -13.25 -19.84
N PRO A 96 21.29 -14.34 -19.08
CA PRO A 96 22.43 -15.15 -18.66
C PRO A 96 23.02 -15.92 -19.85
N ARG A 97 24.36 -15.97 -19.94
CA ARG A 97 25.05 -16.70 -21.00
C ARG A 97 25.56 -18.06 -20.54
N LEU A 98 25.59 -18.99 -21.48
CA LEU A 98 26.14 -20.32 -21.33
C LEU A 98 27.01 -20.63 -22.56
N ARG A 99 28.19 -21.20 -22.34
CA ARG A 99 29.14 -21.49 -23.41
C ARG A 99 29.63 -22.94 -23.31
N ASP A 100 29.60 -23.66 -24.42
CA ASP A 100 30.31 -24.92 -24.57
C ASP A 100 31.75 -24.64 -24.99
N THR A 101 32.70 -25.31 -24.35
CA THR A 101 34.14 -25.11 -24.59
C THR A 101 34.59 -25.49 -26.00
N GLU A 102 33.85 -26.33 -26.72
CA GLU A 102 34.18 -26.76 -28.09
C GLU A 102 33.34 -26.03 -29.14
N THR A 103 32.03 -25.88 -28.91
CA THR A 103 31.08 -25.39 -29.94
C THR A 103 30.71 -23.92 -29.79
N GLY A 104 31.09 -23.26 -28.69
CA GLY A 104 30.86 -21.83 -28.49
C GLY A 104 29.58 -21.51 -27.73
N GLU A 105 28.91 -20.42 -28.08
CA GLU A 105 27.74 -19.94 -27.33
C GLU A 105 26.58 -20.94 -27.41
N VAL A 106 25.97 -21.23 -26.26
CA VAL A 106 24.79 -22.09 -26.15
C VAL A 106 23.56 -21.21 -25.99
N ASP A 107 22.66 -21.29 -26.96
CA ASP A 107 21.39 -20.59 -26.88
C ASP A 107 20.44 -21.26 -25.88
N LEU A 108 19.98 -20.46 -24.92
CA LEU A 108 18.94 -20.85 -23.98
C LEU A 108 17.60 -20.87 -24.73
N LYS A 109 16.93 -22.02 -24.75
CA LYS A 109 15.63 -22.21 -25.42
C LYS A 109 14.60 -21.26 -24.86
N SER A 110 14.60 -21.03 -23.55
CA SER A 110 13.71 -20.06 -22.89
C SER A 110 13.90 -18.64 -23.45
N TYR A 111 15.14 -18.20 -23.70
CA TYR A 111 15.41 -16.90 -24.31
C TYR A 111 14.93 -16.82 -25.75
N THR A 112 15.21 -17.86 -26.55
CA THR A 112 14.77 -17.91 -27.96
C THR A 112 13.24 -17.86 -28.07
N MET A 113 12.54 -18.62 -27.22
CA MET A 113 11.07 -18.61 -27.20
C MET A 113 10.50 -17.27 -26.75
N MET A 114 11.06 -16.64 -25.71
CA MET A 114 10.57 -15.36 -25.19
C MET A 114 10.93 -14.16 -26.08
N ARG A 115 11.84 -14.34 -27.05
CA ARG A 115 12.14 -13.34 -28.08
C ARG A 115 11.04 -13.23 -29.14
N GLU A 116 10.18 -14.23 -29.26
CA GLU A 116 9.10 -14.24 -30.24
C GLU A 116 7.79 -13.69 -29.64
N HIS A 117 7.07 -12.90 -30.44
CA HIS A 117 5.79 -12.33 -30.05
C HIS A 117 4.76 -13.42 -29.71
N GLY A 118 4.02 -13.23 -28.61
CA GLY A 118 2.91 -14.11 -28.22
C GLY A 118 3.29 -15.36 -27.42
N GLN A 119 4.58 -15.72 -27.34
CA GLN A 119 5.05 -16.92 -26.62
C GLN A 119 5.10 -16.72 -25.09
N PHE A 120 5.38 -15.50 -24.62
CA PHE A 120 5.33 -15.13 -23.20
C PHE A 120 4.25 -14.05 -23.00
N SER A 121 3.00 -14.48 -23.11
CA SER A 121 1.84 -13.59 -23.14
C SER A 121 1.49 -13.02 -21.77
N GLU A 122 0.74 -11.90 -21.77
CA GLU A 122 0.13 -11.34 -20.57
C GLU A 122 -0.75 -12.39 -19.87
N GLU A 123 -1.41 -13.27 -20.63
CA GLU A 123 -2.15 -14.40 -20.08
C GLU A 123 -1.28 -15.45 -19.40
N ILE A 124 -0.07 -15.71 -19.88
CA ILE A 124 0.89 -16.62 -19.24
C ILE A 124 1.42 -16.01 -17.94
N LEU A 125 1.77 -14.73 -17.97
CA LEU A 125 2.20 -14.01 -16.78
C LEU A 125 1.08 -13.93 -15.75
N ASP A 126 -0.13 -13.61 -16.18
CA ASP A 126 -1.34 -13.59 -15.36
C ASP A 126 -1.69 -15.01 -14.87
N LYS A 127 -1.51 -16.06 -15.69
CA LYS A 127 -1.66 -17.48 -15.30
C LYS A 127 -0.63 -17.91 -14.27
N ILE A 128 0.63 -17.51 -14.37
CA ILE A 128 1.67 -17.84 -13.37
C ILE A 128 1.44 -17.05 -12.08
N MET A 129 1.06 -15.77 -12.18
CA MET A 129 0.61 -14.95 -11.05
C MET A 129 -0.67 -15.52 -10.40
N ARG A 130 -1.55 -16.16 -11.17
CA ARG A 130 -2.72 -16.96 -10.71
C ARG A 130 -2.32 -18.35 -10.20
N GLY A 131 -1.21 -18.89 -10.69
CA GLY A 131 -0.65 -20.22 -10.44
C GLY A 131 0.13 -20.34 -9.13
N VAL A 132 0.41 -19.22 -8.45
CA VAL A 132 0.96 -19.22 -7.07
C VAL A 132 -0.11 -19.58 -6.02
N SER A 133 -1.34 -19.90 -6.43
CA SER A 133 -2.31 -20.55 -5.55
C SER A 133 -2.01 -22.05 -5.43
N ALA A 134 -1.88 -22.52 -4.19
CA ALA A 134 -1.49 -23.87 -3.80
C ALA A 134 -2.18 -25.06 -4.48
N GLN A 135 -3.27 -24.83 -5.23
CA GLN A 135 -4.13 -25.88 -5.80
C GLN A 135 -4.24 -25.85 -7.34
N LYS A 136 -3.71 -24.83 -8.02
CA LYS A 136 -3.63 -24.77 -9.50
C LYS A 136 -2.19 -24.69 -10.02
N TYR A 137 -1.25 -24.91 -9.11
CA TYR A 137 0.18 -24.94 -9.36
C TYR A 137 0.56 -25.99 -10.41
N GLU A 138 -0.03 -27.19 -10.32
CA GLU A 138 0.20 -28.26 -11.29
C GLU A 138 -0.36 -27.90 -12.67
N GLU A 139 -1.66 -27.66 -12.83
CA GLU A 139 -2.24 -27.38 -14.16
C GLU A 139 -1.64 -26.15 -14.88
N THR A 140 -1.24 -25.11 -14.14
CA THR A 140 -0.90 -23.81 -14.73
C THR A 140 0.60 -23.61 -14.90
N VAL A 141 1.41 -24.07 -13.94
CA VAL A 141 2.87 -23.99 -14.02
C VAL A 141 3.42 -25.21 -14.77
N LEU A 142 2.82 -26.40 -14.70
CA LEU A 142 3.31 -27.54 -15.49
C LEU A 142 3.09 -27.33 -16.99
N GLY A 143 1.95 -26.77 -17.41
CA GLY A 143 1.70 -26.51 -18.84
C GLY A 143 2.69 -25.50 -19.43
N THR A 144 2.97 -24.41 -18.71
CA THR A 144 3.85 -23.34 -19.19
C THR A 144 5.32 -23.62 -18.95
N ALA A 145 5.72 -24.14 -17.78
CA ALA A 145 7.12 -24.41 -17.47
C ALA A 145 7.66 -25.60 -18.29
N SER A 146 6.82 -26.60 -18.62
CA SER A 146 7.18 -27.66 -19.57
C SER A 146 7.36 -27.15 -21.00
N SER A 147 6.59 -26.13 -21.42
CA SER A 147 6.82 -25.45 -22.71
C SER A 147 8.15 -24.71 -22.77
N PHE A 148 8.70 -24.27 -21.63
CA PHE A 148 10.00 -23.60 -21.53
C PHE A 148 11.13 -24.51 -20.99
N GLY A 149 10.88 -25.82 -20.83
CA GLY A 149 11.87 -26.81 -20.39
C GLY A 149 12.28 -26.76 -18.92
N VAL A 150 11.57 -26.04 -18.05
CA VAL A 150 11.91 -25.85 -16.62
C VAL A 150 10.89 -26.53 -15.71
N SER A 151 11.34 -27.16 -14.61
CA SER A 151 10.41 -27.78 -13.67
C SER A 151 9.56 -26.75 -12.90
N SER A 152 8.28 -27.05 -12.67
CA SER A 152 7.41 -26.21 -11.83
C SER A 152 8.02 -26.00 -10.45
N SER A 153 8.61 -27.02 -9.82
CA SER A 153 9.25 -26.89 -8.51
C SER A 153 10.36 -25.83 -8.48
N SER A 154 11.11 -25.65 -9.57
CA SER A 154 12.18 -24.66 -9.71
C SER A 154 11.65 -23.23 -9.69
N VAL A 155 10.53 -22.96 -10.39
CA VAL A 155 9.88 -21.64 -10.44
C VAL A 155 9.40 -21.17 -9.05
N SER A 156 8.75 -22.05 -8.27
CA SER A 156 8.31 -21.71 -6.91
C SER A 156 9.49 -21.44 -5.99
N ARG A 157 10.54 -22.28 -6.02
CA ARG A 157 11.75 -22.06 -5.21
C ARG A 157 12.34 -20.68 -5.48
N LYS A 158 12.48 -20.29 -6.75
CA LYS A 158 13.04 -18.97 -7.10
C LYS A 158 12.13 -17.81 -6.71
N MET A 159 10.82 -17.93 -6.86
CA MET A 159 9.87 -16.92 -6.39
C MET A 159 9.91 -16.75 -4.87
N VAL A 160 10.09 -17.85 -4.13
CA VAL A 160 10.29 -17.81 -2.69
C VAL A 160 11.54 -17.02 -2.34
N GLU A 161 12.66 -17.31 -2.99
CA GLU A 161 13.93 -16.61 -2.81
C GLU A 161 13.83 -15.11 -3.13
N LEU A 162 13.27 -14.73 -4.29
CA LEU A 162 13.14 -13.34 -4.72
C LEU A 162 12.27 -12.52 -3.76
N THR A 163 11.11 -13.05 -3.40
CA THR A 163 10.19 -12.37 -2.46
C THR A 163 10.73 -12.34 -1.03
N ALA A 164 11.55 -13.33 -0.64
CA ALA A 164 12.30 -13.29 0.62
C ALA A 164 13.36 -12.18 0.62
N ASN A 165 14.10 -12.02 -0.48
CA ASN A 165 15.08 -10.94 -0.63
C ASN A 165 14.41 -9.57 -0.60
N LYS A 166 13.26 -9.41 -1.29
CA LYS A 166 12.47 -8.16 -1.25
C LYS A 166 11.90 -7.87 0.14
N LEU A 167 11.43 -8.89 0.84
CA LEU A 167 11.02 -8.73 2.23
C LEU A 167 12.18 -8.28 3.11
N LYS A 168 13.36 -8.91 2.96
CA LYS A 168 14.56 -8.55 3.71
C LYS A 168 14.98 -7.11 3.41
N GLU A 169 15.00 -6.71 2.14
CA GLU A 169 15.26 -5.32 1.71
C GLU A 169 14.29 -4.35 2.42
N PHE A 170 13.00 -4.64 2.38
CA PHE A 170 11.98 -3.81 3.02
C PHE A 170 12.15 -3.70 4.55
N GLN A 171 12.41 -4.83 5.22
CA GLN A 171 12.52 -4.92 6.68
C GLN A 171 13.87 -4.46 7.23
N THR A 172 14.90 -4.26 6.39
CA THR A 172 16.25 -3.90 6.85
C THR A 172 16.76 -2.57 6.31
N ARG A 173 16.06 -1.95 5.35
CA ARG A 173 16.46 -0.65 4.81
C ARG A 173 16.58 0.42 5.91
N PRO A 174 17.59 1.29 5.84
CA PRO A 174 17.72 2.40 6.77
C PRO A 174 16.61 3.44 6.54
N LEU A 175 16.15 4.06 7.63
CA LEU A 175 15.13 5.12 7.64
C LEU A 175 15.67 6.45 8.19
N THR A 176 16.99 6.56 8.41
CA THR A 176 17.68 7.73 9.01
C THR A 176 17.47 9.04 8.25
N GLU A 177 17.43 8.95 6.92
CA GLU A 177 17.24 10.10 6.04
C GLU A 177 15.76 10.48 5.88
N PHE A 178 14.84 9.62 6.29
CA PHE A 178 13.41 9.88 6.16
C PHE A 178 12.93 10.82 7.27
N LYS A 179 12.96 12.13 6.99
CA LYS A 179 12.45 13.17 7.89
C LYS A 179 10.93 13.14 7.94
N LEU A 180 10.39 12.37 8.87
CA LEU A 180 8.96 12.10 9.02
C LEU A 180 8.19 13.34 9.51
N PHE A 181 7.15 13.71 8.76
CA PHE A 181 6.17 14.73 9.12
C PHE A 181 4.88 14.11 9.69
N SER A 182 4.34 13.10 9.01
CA SER A 182 3.08 12.46 9.41
C SER A 182 3.12 10.95 9.21
N LEU A 183 2.56 10.21 10.17
CA LEU A 183 2.51 8.75 10.17
C LEU A 183 1.07 8.25 10.10
N PHE A 184 0.78 7.47 9.06
CA PHE A 184 -0.50 6.81 8.85
C PHE A 184 -0.39 5.38 9.32
N LEU A 185 -1.32 4.96 10.17
CA LEU A 185 -1.38 3.60 10.71
C LEU A 185 -2.76 3.02 10.43
N ASP A 186 -2.78 1.85 9.81
CA ASP A 186 -3.99 1.13 9.46
C ASP A 186 -3.71 -0.38 9.37
N THR A 187 -4.75 -1.19 9.57
CA THR A 187 -4.66 -2.65 9.60
C THR A 187 -5.21 -3.25 8.31
N ILE A 188 -4.39 -4.03 7.62
CA ILE A 188 -4.85 -4.87 6.50
C ILE A 188 -5.01 -6.33 6.94
N HIS A 189 -6.23 -6.85 6.79
CA HIS A 189 -6.54 -8.25 7.11
C HIS A 189 -6.32 -9.14 5.88
N ARG A 190 -5.47 -10.16 6.01
CA ARG A 190 -5.01 -11.05 4.93
C ARG A 190 -4.81 -12.47 5.44
N GLY A 191 -5.43 -13.45 4.78
CA GLY A 191 -5.24 -14.86 5.14
C GLY A 191 -5.69 -15.24 6.55
N GLY A 192 -6.65 -14.49 7.12
CA GLY A 192 -7.10 -14.65 8.52
C GLY A 192 -6.26 -13.89 9.55
N GLU A 193 -5.17 -13.24 9.13
CA GLU A 193 -4.23 -12.52 9.98
C GLU A 193 -4.37 -11.00 9.82
N ALA A 194 -4.01 -10.24 10.86
CA ALA A 194 -3.96 -8.78 10.82
C ALA A 194 -2.52 -8.30 10.63
N PHE A 195 -2.33 -7.34 9.72
CA PHE A 195 -1.05 -6.66 9.51
C PHE A 195 -1.23 -5.17 9.76
N LEU A 196 -0.64 -4.65 10.84
CA LEU A 196 -0.54 -3.22 11.08
C LEU A 196 0.52 -2.66 10.14
N VAL A 197 0.17 -1.68 9.31
CA VAL A 197 1.09 -1.09 8.33
C VAL A 197 1.28 0.39 8.65
N ALA A 198 2.53 0.84 8.54
CA ALA A 198 2.91 2.24 8.67
C ALA A 198 3.22 2.85 7.30
N LEU A 199 2.56 3.96 6.97
CA LEU A 199 2.88 4.80 5.81
C LEU A 199 3.30 6.19 6.30
N GLY A 200 4.52 6.59 6.00
CA GLY A 200 5.05 7.91 6.34
C GLY A 200 4.86 8.92 5.22
N ILE A 201 4.67 10.19 5.60
CA ILE A 201 4.86 11.36 4.75
C ILE A 201 6.09 12.11 5.28
N ALA A 202 7.07 12.35 4.41
CA ALA A 202 8.24 13.15 4.73
C ALA A 202 7.96 14.65 4.67
N ILE A 203 8.85 15.47 5.22
CA ILE A 203 8.76 16.94 5.18
C ILE A 203 8.64 17.50 3.75
N ASN A 204 9.24 16.83 2.77
CA ASN A 204 9.18 17.21 1.35
C ASN A 204 7.90 16.71 0.64
N GLY A 205 7.00 16.06 1.38
CA GLY A 205 5.74 15.49 0.89
C GLY A 205 5.82 14.10 0.27
N GLU A 206 7.01 13.48 0.23
CA GLU A 206 7.17 12.12 -0.30
C GLU A 206 6.56 11.09 0.65
N LYS A 207 5.91 10.08 0.08
CA LYS A 207 5.33 8.98 0.84
C LYS A 207 6.27 7.78 0.82
N MET A 208 6.28 7.01 1.90
CA MET A 208 7.04 5.77 2.01
C MET A 208 6.29 4.77 2.90
N ALA A 209 6.19 3.51 2.50
CA ALA A 209 5.61 2.44 3.32
C ALA A 209 6.64 1.98 4.35
N LEU A 210 6.68 2.59 5.53
CA LEU A 210 7.80 2.46 6.46
C LEU A 210 7.98 1.03 7.00
N GLY A 211 6.91 0.29 7.24
CA GLY A 211 6.98 -1.05 7.82
C GLY A 211 5.61 -1.69 8.01
N PHE A 212 5.63 -2.96 8.41
CA PHE A 212 4.43 -3.63 8.90
C PHE A 212 4.79 -4.61 10.01
N TRP A 213 3.80 -4.96 10.82
CA TRP A 213 3.92 -6.01 11.82
C TRP A 213 2.67 -6.90 11.83
N GLN A 214 2.86 -8.21 12.01
CA GLN A 214 1.78 -9.20 11.98
C GLN A 214 1.26 -9.48 13.40
N GLY A 215 -0.05 -9.62 13.57
CA GLY A 215 -0.63 -10.18 14.78
C GLY A 215 -2.04 -10.74 14.61
N SER A 216 -2.56 -11.31 15.70
CA SER A 216 -3.85 -12.01 15.76
C SER A 216 -5.05 -11.10 16.06
N SER A 217 -4.82 -9.90 16.60
CA SER A 217 -5.83 -8.84 16.79
C SER A 217 -5.15 -7.47 16.88
N GLU A 218 -5.90 -6.37 16.68
CA GLU A 218 -5.42 -4.98 16.78
C GLU A 218 -5.00 -4.59 18.21
N ASN A 219 -3.91 -5.19 18.69
CA ASN A 219 -3.42 -5.01 20.05
C ASN A 219 -2.36 -3.91 20.10
N HIS A 220 -2.40 -3.18 21.22
CA HIS A 220 -1.39 -2.21 21.64
C HIS A 220 0.06 -2.72 21.44
N ALA A 221 0.30 -4.00 21.71
CA ALA A 221 1.61 -4.64 21.53
C ALA A 221 2.13 -4.58 20.08
N LEU A 222 1.27 -4.78 19.07
CA LEU A 222 1.70 -4.74 17.66
C LEU A 222 2.17 -3.34 17.24
N CYS A 223 1.55 -2.31 17.81
CA CYS A 223 1.94 -0.94 17.55
C CYS A 223 3.33 -0.64 18.10
N GLU A 224 3.61 -1.10 19.32
CA GLU A 224 4.91 -0.88 19.94
C GLU A 224 6.01 -1.69 19.25
N GLU A 225 5.75 -2.95 18.87
CA GLU A 225 6.70 -3.77 18.12
C GLU A 225 7.04 -3.14 16.76
N LEU A 226 6.03 -2.63 16.04
CA LEU A 226 6.25 -1.89 14.81
C LEU A 226 7.12 -0.65 15.05
N PHE A 227 6.81 0.16 16.06
CA PHE A 227 7.58 1.37 16.35
C PHE A 227 9.03 1.09 16.73
N GLN A 228 9.29 0.07 17.56
CA GLN A 228 10.63 -0.35 17.90
C GLN A 228 11.42 -0.77 16.66
N ASP A 229 10.80 -1.48 15.72
CA ASP A 229 11.43 -1.82 14.44
C ASP A 229 11.73 -0.57 13.59
N LEU A 230 10.80 0.38 13.49
CA LEU A 230 11.03 1.64 12.77
C LEU A 230 12.21 2.43 13.37
N GLU A 231 12.25 2.56 14.69
CA GLU A 231 13.30 3.27 15.43
C GLU A 231 14.66 2.57 15.33
N ARG A 232 14.68 1.24 15.43
CA ARG A 232 15.89 0.43 15.21
C ARG A 232 16.49 0.64 13.83
N ARG A 233 15.65 0.90 12.81
CA ARG A 233 16.08 1.25 11.45
C ARG A 233 16.47 2.73 11.29
N GLY A 234 16.40 3.52 12.36
CA GLY A 234 16.84 4.91 12.40
C GLY A 234 15.74 5.94 12.17
N LEU A 235 14.46 5.55 12.13
CA LEU A 235 13.36 6.50 12.05
C LEU A 235 13.19 7.25 13.37
N VAL A 236 13.19 8.57 13.34
CA VAL A 236 12.98 9.38 14.54
C VAL A 236 11.49 9.55 14.81
N LEU A 237 10.95 8.76 15.74
CA LEU A 237 9.59 8.96 16.25
C LEU A 237 9.58 9.98 17.39
N SER A 238 8.99 11.15 17.13
CA SER A 238 8.91 12.23 18.10
C SER A 238 7.48 12.75 18.27
N LYS A 239 7.28 13.58 19.29
CA LYS A 239 6.00 14.24 19.58
C LYS A 239 5.60 15.29 18.52
N ARG A 240 6.50 15.61 17.58
CA ARG A 240 6.24 16.50 16.45
C ARG A 240 5.50 15.80 15.30
N ILE A 241 5.35 14.49 15.34
CA ILE A 241 4.70 13.72 14.26
C ILE A 241 3.19 13.80 14.41
N LEU A 242 2.52 14.10 13.30
CA LEU A 242 1.07 13.96 13.20
C LEU A 242 0.69 12.51 12.86
N PHE A 243 0.05 11.82 13.79
CA PHE A 243 -0.50 10.49 13.56
C PHE A 243 -1.88 10.58 12.92
N VAL A 244 -2.13 9.79 11.88
CA VAL A 244 -3.43 9.70 11.20
C VAL A 244 -3.92 8.26 11.23
N THR A 245 -5.09 8.01 11.82
CA THR A 245 -5.63 6.65 11.97
C THR A 245 -7.13 6.58 11.69
N ASP A 246 -7.64 5.39 11.41
CA ASP A 246 -9.07 5.11 11.21
C ASP A 246 -9.89 5.19 12.52
N GLY A 247 -9.22 4.92 13.65
CA GLY A 247 -9.78 4.99 14.98
C GLY A 247 -9.89 3.69 15.76
N GLY A 248 -9.14 2.64 15.41
CA GLY A 248 -9.04 1.43 16.24
C GLY A 248 -8.65 1.76 17.69
N SER A 249 -9.47 1.36 18.67
CA SER A 249 -9.29 1.74 20.08
C SER A 249 -7.95 1.26 20.66
N GLY A 250 -7.47 0.08 20.25
CA GLY A 250 -6.16 -0.45 20.63
C GLY A 250 -4.99 0.41 20.13
N LEU A 251 -5.08 0.89 18.89
CA LEU A 251 -4.08 1.77 18.29
C LEU A 251 -4.06 3.16 18.96
N ILE A 252 -5.24 3.72 19.24
CA ILE A 252 -5.35 5.01 19.95
C ILE A 252 -4.73 4.90 21.34
N LYS A 253 -5.03 3.82 22.06
CA LYS A 253 -4.45 3.56 23.37
C LYS A 253 -2.92 3.51 23.29
N ALA A 254 -2.36 2.77 22.35
CA ALA A 254 -0.91 2.71 22.14
C ALA A 254 -0.26 4.07 21.87
N LEU A 255 -0.88 4.87 21.01
CA LEU A 255 -0.41 6.23 20.75
C LEU A 255 -0.47 7.11 22.00
N ARG A 256 -1.55 7.03 22.78
CA ARG A 256 -1.71 7.82 24.01
C ARG A 256 -0.71 7.40 25.08
N ASP A 257 -0.48 6.10 25.27
CA ASP A 257 0.46 5.59 26.26
C ASP A 257 1.90 6.02 25.92
N ARG A 258 2.26 6.01 24.63
CA ARG A 258 3.62 6.38 24.17
C ARG A 258 3.88 7.88 24.15
N PHE A 259 2.95 8.68 23.66
CA PHE A 259 3.15 10.12 23.42
C PHE A 259 2.49 11.03 24.46
N GLY A 260 1.56 10.50 25.26
CA GLY A 260 0.86 11.21 26.33
C GLY A 260 0.06 12.41 25.83
N LYS A 261 -0.01 13.47 26.65
CA LYS A 261 -0.74 14.71 26.34
C LYS A 261 -0.25 15.45 25.08
N LYS A 262 0.96 15.15 24.64
CA LYS A 262 1.59 15.76 23.46
C LYS A 262 1.30 15.00 22.16
N LEU A 263 0.46 13.96 22.21
CA LEU A 263 0.02 13.23 21.04
C LEU A 263 -0.73 14.16 20.07
N LEU A 264 -0.20 14.30 18.86
CA LEU A 264 -0.90 14.93 17.75
C LEU A 264 -1.56 13.83 16.92
N HIS A 265 -2.86 13.63 17.14
CA HIS A 265 -3.61 12.58 16.49
C HIS A 265 -4.80 13.14 15.72
N GLN A 266 -4.84 12.83 14.42
CA GLN A 266 -5.95 13.12 13.53
C GLN A 266 -6.76 11.84 13.27
N ARG A 267 -8.07 11.89 13.54
CA ARG A 267 -8.99 10.81 13.17
C ARG A 267 -9.48 10.97 11.75
N CYS A 268 -9.57 9.86 11.01
CA CYS A 268 -10.10 9.86 9.66
C CYS A 268 -11.58 10.25 9.63
N ALA A 269 -11.89 11.34 8.92
CA ALA A 269 -13.24 11.87 8.77
C ALA A 269 -14.17 10.90 8.04
N ILE A 270 -13.66 10.15 7.07
CA ILE A 270 -14.45 9.17 6.30
C ILE A 270 -14.81 7.96 7.16
N HIS A 271 -13.86 7.41 7.91
CA HIS A 271 -14.13 6.34 8.87
C HIS A 271 -15.10 6.80 9.95
N LYS A 272 -14.93 8.03 10.45
CA LYS A 272 -15.88 8.58 11.41
C LYS A 272 -17.27 8.70 10.82
N SER A 273 -17.41 9.23 9.62
CA SER A 273 -18.69 9.31 8.92
C SER A 273 -19.35 7.94 8.78
N ARG A 274 -18.59 6.89 8.43
CA ARG A 274 -19.09 5.51 8.36
C ARG A 274 -19.57 5.04 9.74
N ASN A 275 -18.86 5.35 10.83
CA ASN A 275 -19.25 4.98 12.19
C ASN A 275 -20.56 5.67 12.61
N LEU A 276 -20.71 6.97 12.38
CA LEU A 276 -21.98 7.68 12.63
C LEU A 276 -23.14 7.04 11.86
N GLN A 277 -22.92 6.75 10.57
CA GLN A 277 -23.94 6.15 9.71
C GLN A 277 -24.39 4.75 10.14
N LYS A 278 -23.54 3.96 10.81
CA LYS A 278 -23.89 2.62 11.31
C LYS A 278 -25.01 2.69 12.36
N HIS A 279 -24.99 3.71 13.22
CA HIS A 279 -26.01 3.93 14.25
C HIS A 279 -27.30 4.55 13.71
N LEU A 280 -27.21 5.30 12.61
CA LEU A 280 -28.34 6.06 12.07
C LEU A 280 -29.24 5.24 11.12
N ALA A 281 -30.54 5.54 11.17
CA ALA A 281 -31.50 5.10 10.17
C ALA A 281 -31.11 5.62 8.76
N LYS A 282 -31.38 4.81 7.73
CA LYS A 282 -30.92 5.05 6.34
C LYS A 282 -31.26 6.45 5.80
N LYS A 283 -32.42 7.02 6.17
CA LYS A 283 -32.85 8.37 5.76
C LYS A 283 -31.92 9.50 6.24
N TYR A 284 -31.28 9.34 7.40
CA TYR A 284 -30.43 10.37 8.02
C TYR A 284 -28.95 10.26 7.64
N ARG A 285 -28.52 9.13 7.07
CA ARG A 285 -27.10 8.84 6.80
C ARG A 285 -26.42 9.84 5.88
N LYS A 286 -27.10 10.24 4.78
CA LYS A 286 -26.57 11.20 3.82
C LYS A 286 -26.43 12.60 4.43
N GLU A 287 -27.42 12.99 5.23
CA GLU A 287 -27.43 14.28 5.92
C GLU A 287 -26.32 14.36 6.97
N ALA A 288 -26.16 13.32 7.80
CA ALA A 288 -25.08 13.23 8.78
C ALA A 288 -23.68 13.32 8.12
N HIS A 289 -23.49 12.63 6.98
CA HIS A 289 -22.26 12.74 6.21
C HIS A 289 -22.00 14.17 5.74
N ARG A 290 -23.00 14.80 5.11
CA ARG A 290 -22.89 16.17 4.60
C ARG A 290 -22.57 17.16 5.72
N LEU A 291 -23.30 17.11 6.84
CA LEU A 291 -23.08 18.01 7.97
C LEU A 291 -21.66 17.85 8.55
N LEU A 292 -21.18 16.60 8.70
CA LEU A 292 -19.82 16.33 9.15
C LEU A 292 -18.78 16.91 8.19
N MET A 293 -18.91 16.63 6.88
CA MET A 293 -17.94 17.14 5.89
C MET A 293 -17.97 18.67 5.83
N ASN A 294 -19.15 19.31 5.86
CA ASN A 294 -19.29 20.77 5.84
C ASN A 294 -18.60 21.44 7.04
N ALA A 295 -18.72 20.85 8.24
CA ALA A 295 -18.03 21.33 9.44
C ALA A 295 -16.51 21.23 9.27
N LEU A 296 -16.05 20.11 8.72
CA LEU A 296 -14.64 19.80 8.53
C LEU A 296 -13.98 20.56 7.36
N GLU A 297 -14.77 21.06 6.42
CA GLU A 297 -14.32 21.93 5.32
C GLU A 297 -14.03 23.36 5.77
N GLN A 298 -14.56 23.81 6.92
CA GLN A 298 -14.32 25.15 7.45
C GLN A 298 -12.82 25.43 7.65
N GLU A 299 -12.39 26.65 7.35
CA GLU A 299 -10.99 27.04 7.50
C GLU A 299 -10.60 27.24 8.96
N LYS A 300 -11.42 27.98 9.71
CA LYS A 300 -11.16 28.33 11.11
C LYS A 300 -11.59 27.22 12.06
N TYR A 301 -10.82 27.03 13.12
CA TYR A 301 -11.09 26.05 14.17
C TYR A 301 -12.44 26.30 14.87
N ASP A 302 -12.74 27.56 15.21
CA ASP A 302 -13.97 27.89 15.96
C ASP A 302 -15.24 27.62 15.15
N ASP A 303 -15.21 27.91 13.85
CA ASP A 303 -16.32 27.63 12.93
C ASP A 303 -16.55 26.12 12.80
N ALA A 304 -15.47 25.36 12.55
CA ALA A 304 -15.52 23.88 12.48
C ALA A 304 -16.07 23.29 13.78
N ARG A 305 -15.57 23.77 14.94
CA ARG A 305 -16.00 23.34 16.26
C ARG A 305 -17.47 23.66 16.53
N SER A 306 -17.93 24.84 16.17
CA SER A 306 -19.33 25.23 16.34
C SER A 306 -20.24 24.32 15.52
N MET A 307 -19.92 24.10 14.25
CA MET A 307 -20.69 23.23 13.37
C MET A 307 -20.68 21.76 13.82
N LEU A 308 -19.57 21.25 14.38
CA LEU A 308 -19.55 19.90 14.96
C LEU A 308 -20.43 19.79 16.22
N LYS A 309 -20.53 20.85 17.04
CA LYS A 309 -21.46 20.87 18.18
C LYS A 309 -22.92 20.90 17.73
N GLU A 310 -23.22 21.64 16.67
CA GLU A 310 -24.56 21.63 16.07
C GLU A 310 -24.90 20.25 15.49
N LEU A 311 -23.93 19.60 14.84
CA LEU A 311 -24.07 18.22 14.39
C LEU A 311 -24.32 17.27 15.55
N GLU A 312 -23.60 17.40 16.66
CA GLU A 312 -23.82 16.58 17.87
C GLU A 312 -25.25 16.72 18.38
N LYS A 313 -25.74 17.95 18.56
CA LYS A 313 -27.14 18.21 18.98
C LYS A 313 -28.15 17.61 18.00
N TRP A 314 -27.91 17.76 16.70
CA TRP A 314 -28.75 17.17 15.68
C TRP A 314 -28.73 15.65 15.76
N LEU A 315 -27.56 15.02 15.93
CA LEU A 315 -27.40 13.58 16.10
C LEU A 315 -28.14 13.10 17.35
N ARG A 316 -28.04 13.82 18.47
CA ARG A 316 -28.75 13.54 19.73
C ARG A 316 -30.26 13.42 19.51
N SER A 317 -30.82 14.32 18.70
CA SER A 317 -32.24 14.28 18.31
C SER A 317 -32.64 13.07 17.45
N LYS A 318 -31.66 12.33 16.89
CA LYS A 318 -31.89 11.18 16.00
C LYS A 318 -31.47 9.85 16.62
N ASN A 319 -30.34 9.81 17.32
CA ASN A 319 -29.74 8.63 17.92
C ASN A 319 -28.60 9.00 18.90
N GLU A 320 -28.76 8.63 20.17
CA GLU A 320 -27.76 8.85 21.24
C GLU A 320 -26.38 8.28 20.90
N SER A 321 -26.30 7.01 20.46
CA SER A 321 -25.02 6.37 20.16
C SER A 321 -24.26 7.02 19.00
N ALA A 322 -24.97 7.64 18.05
CA ALA A 322 -24.32 8.40 16.99
C ALA A 322 -23.69 9.70 17.53
N ALA A 323 -24.36 10.38 18.46
CA ALA A 323 -23.82 11.57 19.12
C ALA A 323 -22.61 11.20 20.00
N ASP A 324 -22.73 10.16 20.83
CA ASP A 324 -21.62 9.66 21.65
C ASP A 324 -20.43 9.21 20.80
N SER A 325 -20.73 8.57 19.66
CA SER A 325 -19.70 8.27 18.68
C SER A 325 -19.02 9.57 18.24
N LEU A 326 -19.71 10.59 17.76
CA LEU A 326 -19.05 11.85 17.37
C LEU A 326 -18.18 12.44 18.49
N LEU A 327 -18.71 12.49 19.73
CA LEU A 327 -18.01 13.04 20.90
C LEU A 327 -16.70 12.32 21.19
N GLU A 328 -16.64 10.99 21.05
CA GLU A 328 -15.44 10.18 21.28
C GLU A 328 -14.22 10.60 20.42
N ALA A 329 -14.44 11.19 19.25
CA ALA A 329 -13.37 11.61 18.35
C ALA A 329 -13.36 13.13 18.10
N PHE A 330 -14.09 13.90 18.91
CA PHE A 330 -14.38 15.30 18.61
C PHE A 330 -13.10 16.13 18.46
N ASP A 331 -12.19 16.00 19.43
CA ASP A 331 -10.94 16.76 19.43
C ASP A 331 -9.99 16.26 18.34
N GLU A 332 -9.89 14.94 18.15
CA GLU A 332 -9.00 14.36 17.13
C GLU A 332 -9.48 14.61 15.70
N LEU A 333 -10.77 14.90 15.47
CA LEU A 333 -11.25 15.34 14.16
C LEU A 333 -10.79 16.76 13.81
N LEU A 334 -10.56 17.60 14.83
CA LEU A 334 -10.18 19.01 14.68
C LEU A 334 -8.67 19.25 14.86
N THR A 335 -7.86 18.21 15.02
CA THR A 335 -6.40 18.33 15.17
C THR A 335 -5.78 19.12 14.01
N SER A 336 -6.16 18.83 12.76
CA SER A 336 -5.64 19.57 11.60
C SER A 336 -6.06 21.05 11.60
N HIS A 337 -7.25 21.38 12.12
CA HIS A 337 -7.71 22.76 12.27
C HIS A 337 -6.94 23.49 13.36
N ARG A 338 -6.69 22.84 14.51
CA ARG A 338 -5.89 23.39 15.62
C ARG A 338 -4.46 23.70 15.17
N LEU A 339 -3.86 22.80 14.38
CA LEU A 339 -2.54 22.97 13.78
C LEU A 339 -2.53 23.94 12.57
N LYS A 340 -3.68 24.55 12.23
CA LYS A 340 -3.85 25.47 11.10
C LYS A 340 -3.31 24.90 9.79
N VAL A 341 -3.55 23.61 9.56
CA VAL A 341 -3.15 22.95 8.31
C VAL A 341 -3.94 23.58 7.15
N PRO A 342 -3.28 24.08 6.10
CA PRO A 342 -3.98 24.70 4.99
C PRO A 342 -4.85 23.70 4.21
N ALA A 343 -5.88 24.22 3.52
CA ALA A 343 -6.97 23.41 3.00
C ALA A 343 -6.53 22.27 2.06
N LEU A 344 -5.51 22.48 1.23
CA LEU A 344 -5.07 21.48 0.27
C LEU A 344 -4.37 20.30 0.95
N LEU A 345 -3.44 20.56 1.86
CA LEU A 345 -2.77 19.54 2.66
C LEU A 345 -3.73 18.85 3.63
N ARG A 346 -4.63 19.63 4.24
CA ARG A 346 -5.65 19.16 5.18
C ARG A 346 -6.55 18.08 4.57
N LYS A 347 -6.94 18.21 3.29
CA LYS A 347 -7.69 17.16 2.57
C LYS A 347 -6.97 15.80 2.58
N THR A 348 -5.64 15.79 2.57
CA THR A 348 -4.84 14.56 2.67
C THR A 348 -4.85 14.02 4.09
N LEU A 349 -4.55 14.88 5.08
CA LEU A 349 -4.35 14.49 6.47
C LEU A 349 -5.64 14.11 7.21
N MET A 350 -6.79 14.64 6.79
CA MET A 350 -8.09 14.32 7.41
C MET A 350 -8.63 12.94 7.06
N THR A 351 -7.97 12.19 6.19
CA THR A 351 -8.44 10.87 5.72
C THR A 351 -7.30 9.86 5.70
N THR A 352 -7.62 8.59 5.82
CA THR A 352 -6.68 7.47 5.63
C THR A 352 -6.47 7.11 4.15
N ASN A 353 -6.91 7.95 3.21
CA ASN A 353 -6.82 7.67 1.77
C ASN A 353 -5.41 7.29 1.29
N PRO A 354 -4.30 7.91 1.76
CA PRO A 354 -2.96 7.51 1.33
C PRO A 354 -2.66 6.02 1.60
N ILE A 355 -2.99 5.52 2.80
CA ILE A 355 -2.75 4.12 3.18
C ILE A 355 -3.83 3.19 2.59
N GLU A 356 -5.08 3.63 2.50
CA GLU A 356 -6.17 2.87 1.84
C GLU A 356 -5.88 2.64 0.35
N SER A 357 -5.33 3.65 -0.35
CA SER A 357 -4.95 3.53 -1.76
C SER A 357 -3.86 2.48 -1.97
N MET A 358 -2.88 2.43 -1.07
CA MET A 358 -1.85 1.39 -1.07
C MET A 358 -2.46 0.01 -0.79
N PHE A 359 -3.36 -0.10 0.20
CA PHE A 359 -4.06 -1.36 0.49
C PHE A 359 -4.92 -1.85 -0.67
N SER A 360 -5.52 -0.94 -1.45
CA SER A 360 -6.25 -1.30 -2.67
C SER A 360 -5.34 -2.00 -3.68
N LEU A 361 -4.12 -1.47 -3.88
CA LEU A 361 -3.11 -2.08 -4.74
C LEU A 361 -2.66 -3.44 -4.20
N VAL A 362 -2.41 -3.55 -2.88
CA VAL A 362 -2.09 -4.83 -2.23
C VAL A 362 -3.18 -5.87 -2.50
N ARG A 363 -4.45 -5.54 -2.23
CA ARG A 363 -5.58 -6.46 -2.48
C ARG A 363 -5.72 -6.82 -3.95
N GLN A 364 -5.36 -5.92 -4.87
CA GLN A 364 -5.41 -6.18 -6.31
C GLN A 364 -4.30 -7.13 -6.75
N CYS A 365 -3.05 -6.87 -6.36
CA CYS A 365 -1.90 -7.75 -6.64
C CYS A 365 -2.10 -9.15 -6.05
N GLU A 366 -2.78 -9.23 -4.91
CA GLU A 366 -2.95 -10.48 -4.17
C GLU A 366 -4.31 -11.13 -4.37
N LYS A 367 -5.20 -10.53 -5.17
CA LYS A 367 -6.54 -11.06 -5.47
C LYS A 367 -6.50 -12.52 -5.95
N ASN A 368 -5.40 -12.90 -6.59
CA ASN A 368 -5.19 -14.22 -7.16
C ASN A 368 -4.52 -15.20 -6.17
N ILE A 369 -4.06 -14.74 -5.01
CA ILE A 369 -3.49 -15.56 -3.93
C ILE A 369 -4.64 -16.09 -3.05
N LYS A 370 -5.32 -17.13 -3.54
CA LYS A 370 -6.53 -17.68 -2.88
C LYS A 370 -6.24 -18.52 -1.63
N ARG A 371 -5.01 -19.00 -1.44
CA ARG A 371 -4.61 -19.89 -0.33
C ARG A 371 -3.18 -19.60 0.14
N PRO A 372 -2.99 -18.66 1.07
CA PRO A 372 -1.68 -18.43 1.67
C PRO A 372 -1.23 -19.65 2.47
N ARG A 373 0.01 -20.11 2.25
CA ARG A 373 0.62 -21.23 2.99
C ARG A 373 1.41 -20.71 4.20
N GLY A 374 0.70 -20.06 5.13
CA GLY A 374 1.24 -19.57 6.39
C GLY A 374 1.85 -18.17 6.36
N SER A 375 2.27 -17.70 7.54
CA SER A 375 2.75 -16.34 7.82
C SER A 375 3.90 -15.90 6.91
N ALA A 376 4.93 -16.75 6.75
CA ALA A 376 6.11 -16.40 5.95
C ALA A 376 5.76 -16.03 4.49
N MET A 377 4.76 -16.71 3.89
CA MET A 377 4.29 -16.36 2.55
C MET A 377 3.56 -15.02 2.56
N LEU A 378 2.67 -14.79 3.53
CA LEU A 378 1.91 -13.54 3.65
C LEU A 378 2.82 -12.32 3.82
N GLN A 379 3.87 -12.44 4.64
CA GLN A 379 4.84 -11.38 4.85
C GLN A 379 5.66 -11.09 3.59
N ARG A 380 6.17 -12.13 2.91
CA ARG A 380 6.97 -11.97 1.68
C ARG A 380 6.21 -11.23 0.59
N TRP A 381 4.96 -11.59 0.36
CA TRP A 381 4.10 -10.91 -0.60
C TRP A 381 3.82 -9.46 -0.18
N LEU A 382 3.48 -9.23 1.09
CA LEU A 382 3.19 -7.89 1.57
C LEU A 382 4.40 -6.96 1.39
N GLY A 383 5.59 -7.35 1.88
CA GLY A 383 6.80 -6.55 1.75
C GLY A 383 7.15 -6.26 0.30
N SER A 384 7.02 -7.26 -0.58
CA SER A 384 7.27 -7.09 -2.02
C SER A 384 6.31 -6.10 -2.67
N VAL A 385 5.01 -6.19 -2.37
CA VAL A 385 4.01 -5.29 -2.96
C VAL A 385 4.11 -3.88 -2.35
N LEU A 386 4.45 -3.74 -1.08
CA LEU A 386 4.68 -2.43 -0.45
C LEU A 386 5.86 -1.70 -1.10
N LEU A 387 7.01 -2.37 -1.27
CA LEU A 387 8.15 -1.82 -2.02
C LEU A 387 7.77 -1.40 -3.44
N TYR A 388 6.91 -2.19 -4.09
CA TYR A 388 6.42 -1.86 -5.42
C TYR A 388 5.56 -0.59 -5.43
N CYS A 389 4.61 -0.48 -4.50
CA CYS A 389 3.69 0.66 -4.40
C CYS A 389 4.44 1.99 -4.23
N GLU A 390 5.55 1.98 -3.48
CA GLU A 390 6.36 3.19 -3.23
C GLU A 390 6.87 3.86 -4.51
N LYS A 391 7.25 3.07 -5.52
CA LYS A 391 7.74 3.60 -6.81
C LYS A 391 6.71 4.45 -7.55
N GLN A 392 5.44 4.37 -7.16
CA GLN A 392 4.33 5.06 -7.82
C GLN A 392 3.77 6.20 -6.98
N PHE A 393 4.32 6.44 -5.80
CA PHE A 393 3.83 7.47 -4.92
C PHE A 393 4.19 8.86 -5.44
N ASN A 394 3.16 9.59 -5.85
CA ASN A 394 3.27 11.04 -6.01
C ASN A 394 3.37 11.72 -4.65
N ARG A 395 4.08 12.87 -4.58
CA ARG A 395 4.06 13.74 -3.41
C ARG A 395 2.63 14.13 -3.02
N VAL A 396 2.42 14.36 -1.73
CA VAL A 396 1.10 14.78 -1.23
C VAL A 396 0.73 16.17 -1.72
N ARG A 397 -0.56 16.43 -1.91
CA ARG A 397 -1.04 17.75 -2.32
C ARG A 397 -0.84 18.74 -1.18
N GLY A 398 -0.41 19.96 -1.48
CA GLY A 398 -0.09 20.98 -0.47
C GLY A 398 1.22 20.74 0.26
N TYR A 399 2.13 19.89 -0.26
CA TYR A 399 3.40 19.58 0.42
C TYR A 399 4.29 20.80 0.69
N GLN A 400 4.18 21.85 -0.13
CA GLN A 400 4.93 23.11 0.05
C GLN A 400 4.58 23.81 1.37
N GLU A 401 3.42 23.50 1.95
CA GLU A 401 2.94 24.11 3.20
C GLU A 401 3.34 23.29 4.44
N ILE A 402 4.02 22.15 4.28
CA ILE A 402 4.39 21.27 5.40
C ILE A 402 5.30 22.00 6.39
N GLU A 403 6.25 22.81 5.92
CA GLU A 403 7.14 23.59 6.80
C GLU A 403 6.36 24.54 7.71
N LEU A 404 5.34 25.22 7.17
CA LEU A 404 4.45 26.08 7.96
C LEU A 404 3.71 25.26 9.04
N VAL A 405 3.25 24.06 8.71
CA VAL A 405 2.56 23.19 9.68
C VAL A 405 3.52 22.72 10.77
N ILE A 406 4.78 22.43 10.45
CA ILE A 406 5.79 22.07 11.46
C ILE A 406 6.01 23.22 12.46
N VAL A 407 6.07 24.47 11.99
CA VAL A 407 6.15 25.64 12.88
C VAL A 407 4.92 25.73 13.79
N ASN A 408 3.72 25.49 13.25
CA ASN A 408 2.50 25.49 14.06
C ASN A 408 2.47 24.35 15.10
N ILE A 409 3.01 23.18 14.74
CA ILE A 409 3.19 22.04 15.65
C ILE A 409 4.11 22.43 16.80
N ASP A 410 5.24 23.08 16.51
CA ASP A 410 6.19 23.49 17.53
C ASP A 410 5.57 24.52 18.50
N ASN A 411 4.81 25.48 17.97
CA ASN A 411 4.08 26.45 18.78
C ASN A 411 3.01 25.80 19.67
N GLU A 412 2.26 24.83 19.14
CA GLU A 412 1.25 24.10 19.90
C GLU A 412 1.88 23.28 21.03
N LEU A 413 3.00 22.60 20.76
CA LEU A 413 3.74 21.83 21.75
C LEU A 413 4.37 22.73 22.83
N ALA A 414 4.84 23.94 22.46
CA ALA A 414 5.35 24.94 23.40
C ALA A 414 4.24 25.53 24.29
N GLY A 415 3.09 25.89 23.72
CA GLY A 415 1.94 26.40 24.49
C GLY A 415 1.37 25.37 25.48
N GLN A 416 1.52 24.08 25.20
CA GLN A 416 1.21 23.02 26.18
C GLN A 416 2.18 22.98 27.36
N HIS A 417 3.45 23.35 27.17
CA HIS A 417 4.44 23.41 28.24
C HIS A 417 4.12 24.52 29.25
N GLU A 418 3.75 25.71 28.80
CA GLU A 418 3.42 26.84 29.69
C GLU A 418 2.18 26.54 30.56
N LYS A 419 1.16 25.90 29.98
CA LYS A 419 -0.04 25.48 30.74
C LYS A 419 0.23 24.40 31.79
N LEU A 420 1.25 23.56 31.58
CA LEU A 420 1.65 22.53 32.56
C LEU A 420 2.55 23.09 33.66
N GLY A 421 3.35 24.13 33.37
CA GLY A 421 4.19 24.82 34.36
C GLY A 421 3.42 25.76 35.31
N LEU A 422 2.21 26.17 34.92
CA LEU A 422 1.29 26.96 35.77
C LEU A 422 0.36 26.09 36.64
N ALA A 423 0.40 24.76 36.47
CA ALA A 423 -0.42 23.79 37.20
C ALA A 423 0.41 22.91 38.16
N ALA A 424 1.68 23.24 38.34
CA ALA A 424 2.59 22.71 39.37
C ALA A 424 2.85 23.81 40.40
#